data_AF-A0A0G4H0I9-F1
#
_entry.id   AF-A0A0G4H0I9-F1
#
_cell.length_a   1.000
_cell.length_b   1.000
_cell.length_c   1.000
_cell.angle_alpha   90.00
_cell.angle_beta   90.00
_cell.angle_gamma   90.00
#
_symmetry.space_group_name_H-M   'P 1'
#
loop_
_entity.id
_entity.type
_entity.pdbx_description
1 polymer ?
#
loop_
_entity_poly.entity_id
_entity_poly.type
_entity_poly.pdbx_seq_one_letter_code
_entity_poly.pdbx_strand_id
1 'polypeptide(L)'
;MIKELALRLQQNGIPALFITFNEFTKPSVFELDNKTPLESIGLRIAWATATPEALERVAKASDNAAADLTWTDWVENVSVSSRSIEEWLGTHPLALFVDELNLRIPEDTDFEKVPSAKDFDFFVTNNFLNKRHRCFVFSSHIFTLGDNLEKYYYKFGGRRVFRPETPRVQKLPDVTESRLCPDVHAGFVCWTGRAPSLLALTYSEEPPAPDEVKTPFRKAKRPPLNAALAQDVVRTAVEGDVERAGGLGTWSRFIDVFDSSCVWPPCYLGLACRALGLEPDVKSELGEGFASGLRVISTFLDQLLLDRGAGKRWEGVAGAGMLLRLLHSHLVAVGLAEADLSSAAAAQLIPAAVNDGCKFGGVIQLSGPESVKGLITKFHDKMDPTLAGEPSVSYFVKPRYSSFLGFDFFVFVCERGRLTTIYGFQCKEGPTGPDKDSVGRIKRSVSEALASLAPNGDGPDADKGDAGKPVEVYVCAIRLRGDQSQDKVVGVPSRASLREVFGVSVAQTCPFEWVSEEEEGDDAGGEGTEA
;
A
#
# COMPACT_ATOMS: atom_id res chain seq x y z
N MET A 1 1.99 19.53 7.52
CA MET A 1 0.81 19.15 8.34
C MET A 1 0.96 19.55 9.81
N ILE A 2 2.00 19.12 10.54
CA ILE A 2 2.14 19.41 11.98
C ILE A 2 2.19 20.91 12.30
N LYS A 3 2.87 21.72 11.47
CA LYS A 3 2.87 23.19 11.59
C LYS A 3 1.46 23.79 11.60
N GLU A 4 0.60 23.32 10.71
CA GLU A 4 -0.78 23.81 10.57
C GLU A 4 -1.64 23.41 11.79
N LEU A 5 -1.43 22.22 12.35
CA LEU A 5 -2.09 21.82 13.59
C LEU A 5 -1.69 22.72 14.76
N ALA A 6 -0.40 23.02 14.90
CA ALA A 6 0.09 23.94 15.93
C ALA A 6 -0.53 25.34 15.77
N LEU A 7 -0.59 25.87 14.54
CA LEU A 7 -1.22 27.16 14.24
C LEU A 7 -2.72 27.18 14.60
N ARG A 8 -3.47 26.13 14.24
CA ARG A 8 -4.89 26.01 14.59
C ARG A 8 -5.12 25.92 16.08
N LEU A 9 -4.25 25.24 16.83
CA LEU A 9 -4.33 25.22 18.29
C LEU A 9 -4.11 26.62 18.88
N GLN A 10 -3.13 27.36 18.39
CA GLN A 10 -2.90 28.75 18.80
C GLN A 10 -4.11 29.64 18.52
N GLN A 11 -4.73 29.51 17.34
CA GLN A 11 -5.94 30.24 16.96
C GLN A 11 -7.13 29.93 17.88
N ASN A 12 -7.20 28.71 18.43
CA ASN A 12 -8.20 28.28 19.39
C ASN A 12 -7.81 28.57 20.86
N GLY A 13 -6.78 29.38 21.09
CA GLY A 13 -6.34 29.77 22.43
C GLY A 13 -5.59 28.67 23.21
N ILE A 14 -5.16 27.60 22.53
CA ILE A 14 -4.35 26.53 23.11
C ILE A 14 -2.87 26.86 22.83
N PRO A 15 -2.02 27.07 23.85
CA PRO A 15 -0.61 27.34 23.63
C PRO A 15 0.07 26.15 22.95
N ALA A 16 0.59 26.38 21.75
CA ALA A 16 1.35 25.40 20.99
C ALA A 16 2.65 26.02 20.48
N LEU A 17 3.72 25.23 20.44
CA LEU A 17 5.00 25.63 19.87
C LEU A 17 5.39 24.61 18.80
N PHE A 18 5.72 25.08 17.60
CA PHE A 18 6.19 24.25 16.50
C PHE A 18 7.69 24.46 16.29
N ILE A 19 8.42 23.35 16.26
CA ILE A 19 9.82 23.30 15.84
C ILE A 19 10.00 22.22 14.77
N THR A 20 10.99 22.37 13.88
CA THR A 20 11.26 21.39 12.82
C THR A 20 12.75 21.07 12.71
N PHE A 21 13.06 19.82 12.40
CA PHE A 21 14.39 19.34 12.03
C PHE A 21 14.55 19.24 10.51
N ASN A 22 13.63 19.83 9.74
CA ASN A 22 13.64 19.81 8.28
C ASN A 22 13.94 21.20 7.67
N GLU A 23 14.01 21.26 6.35
CA GLU A 23 14.17 22.49 5.56
C GLU A 23 15.34 23.36 6.06
N PHE A 24 15.06 24.61 6.45
CA PHE A 24 16.05 25.61 6.86
C PHE A 24 16.68 25.32 8.23
N THR A 25 16.05 24.49 9.06
CA THR A 25 16.55 24.09 10.38
C THR A 25 16.97 22.62 10.39
N LYS A 26 17.37 22.07 9.24
CA LYS A 26 17.93 20.74 9.15
C LYS A 26 19.27 20.65 9.90
N PRO A 27 19.53 19.61 10.72
CA PRO A 27 20.81 19.44 11.40
C PRO A 27 21.99 19.48 10.43
N SER A 28 22.92 20.40 10.69
CA SER A 28 24.22 20.44 10.01
C SER A 28 25.17 19.40 10.61
N VAL A 29 26.25 19.07 9.92
CA VAL A 29 27.31 18.20 10.46
C VAL A 29 27.85 18.78 11.77
N PHE A 30 28.05 20.10 11.83
CA PHE A 30 28.47 20.79 13.04
C PHE A 30 27.49 20.56 14.21
N GLU A 31 26.18 20.71 13.98
CA GLU A 31 25.17 20.48 15.02
C GLU A 31 25.21 19.04 15.54
N LEU A 32 25.29 18.07 14.62
CA LEU A 32 25.29 16.65 14.95
C LEU A 32 26.53 16.25 15.78
N ASP A 33 27.68 16.85 15.49
CA ASP A 33 28.94 16.55 16.16
C ASP A 33 29.10 17.29 17.50
N ASN A 34 28.50 18.47 17.67
CA ASN A 34 28.80 19.37 18.79
C ASN A 34 27.64 19.63 19.76
N LYS A 35 26.41 19.26 19.40
CA LYS A 35 25.22 19.50 20.23
C LYS A 35 24.56 18.19 20.57
N THR A 36 24.04 18.04 21.78
CA THR A 36 23.19 16.91 22.18
C THR A 36 21.78 17.03 21.58
N PRO A 37 20.96 15.95 21.55
CA PRO A 37 19.56 16.05 21.11
C PRO A 37 18.74 17.09 21.87
N LEU A 38 18.94 17.20 23.18
CA LEU A 38 18.23 18.18 24.01
C LEU A 38 18.65 19.62 23.69
N GLU A 39 19.94 19.88 23.49
CA GLU A 39 20.43 21.19 23.07
C GLU A 39 19.90 21.55 21.67
N SER A 40 19.88 20.61 20.74
CA SER A 40 19.30 20.78 19.40
C SER A 40 17.83 21.20 19.45
N ILE A 41 17.04 20.64 20.38
CA ILE A 41 15.65 21.03 20.62
C ILE A 41 15.59 22.41 21.27
N GLY A 42 16.41 22.66 22.29
CA GLY A 42 16.51 23.95 22.97
C GLY A 42 16.83 25.09 22.01
N LEU A 43 17.76 24.88 21.08
CA LEU A 43 18.13 25.85 20.04
C LEU A 43 16.95 26.18 19.13
N ARG A 44 16.14 25.18 18.74
CA ARG A 44 14.96 25.38 17.89
C ARG A 44 13.82 26.05 18.63
N ILE A 45 13.62 25.72 19.90
CA ILE A 45 12.69 26.44 20.78
C ILE A 45 13.11 27.91 20.87
N ALA A 46 14.38 28.17 21.19
CA ALA A 46 14.91 29.51 21.33
C ALA A 46 14.77 30.33 20.03
N TRP A 47 15.01 29.70 18.89
CA TRP A 47 14.81 30.31 17.57
C TRP A 47 13.35 30.62 17.27
N ALA A 48 12.45 29.66 17.50
CA ALA A 48 11.02 29.83 17.29
C ALA A 48 10.39 30.88 18.20
N THR A 49 11.03 31.19 19.33
CA THR A 49 10.59 32.20 20.30
C THR A 49 11.54 33.39 20.39
N ALA A 50 12.45 33.57 19.43
CA ALA A 50 13.48 34.61 19.49
C ALA A 50 12.85 36.01 19.46
N THR A 51 13.27 36.88 20.39
CA THR A 51 12.88 38.29 20.37
C THR A 51 13.80 39.09 19.44
N PRO A 52 13.38 40.27 18.94
CA PRO A 52 14.25 41.13 18.13
C PRO A 52 15.61 41.41 18.80
N GLU A 53 15.63 41.62 20.12
CA GLU A 53 16.86 41.89 20.88
C GLU A 53 17.77 40.67 21.01
N ALA A 54 17.21 39.46 20.94
CA ALA A 54 17.99 38.23 20.88
C ALA A 54 18.59 38.06 19.48
N LEU A 55 17.81 38.29 18.43
CA LEU A 55 18.27 38.22 17.04
C LEU A 55 19.40 39.20 16.77
N GLU A 56 19.29 40.46 17.22
CA GLU A 56 20.35 41.47 17.08
C GLU A 56 21.65 41.08 17.79
N ARG A 57 21.56 40.48 18.98
CA ARG A 57 22.73 40.04 19.74
C ARG A 57 23.47 38.91 19.03
N VAL A 58 22.74 37.95 18.48
CA VAL A 58 23.35 36.84 17.72
C VAL A 58 23.93 37.33 16.41
N ALA A 59 23.22 38.20 15.69
CA ALA A 59 23.70 38.81 14.45
C ALA A 59 25.03 39.57 14.66
N LYS A 60 25.14 40.33 15.75
CA LYS A 60 26.40 40.98 16.13
C LYS A 60 27.51 39.98 16.45
N ALA A 61 27.20 38.83 17.05
CA ALA A 61 28.18 37.80 17.35
C ALA A 61 28.64 37.03 16.10
N SER A 62 27.79 36.92 15.08
CA SER A 62 28.07 36.26 13.80
C SER A 62 28.53 37.22 12.70
N ASP A 63 28.86 38.47 13.02
CA ASP A 63 29.22 39.53 12.07
C ASP A 63 28.22 39.71 10.89
N ASN A 64 26.94 39.44 11.13
CA ASN A 64 25.85 39.56 10.16
C ASN A 64 24.83 40.63 10.56
N ALA A 65 24.01 41.08 9.61
CA ALA A 65 22.81 41.85 9.95
C ALA A 65 21.72 40.92 10.48
N ALA A 66 20.85 41.41 11.37
CA ALA A 66 19.77 40.61 11.95
C ALA A 66 18.79 40.04 10.90
N ALA A 67 18.62 40.74 9.78
CA ALA A 67 17.79 40.29 8.67
C ALA A 67 18.41 39.13 7.86
N ASP A 68 19.74 38.97 7.94
CA ASP A 68 20.51 37.98 7.18
C ASP A 68 20.93 36.77 8.04
N LEU A 69 20.50 36.75 9.31
CA LEU A 69 20.87 35.70 10.25
C LEU A 69 20.31 34.34 9.79
N THR A 70 21.20 33.37 9.63
CA THR A 70 20.82 32.01 9.23
C THR A 70 20.70 31.08 10.44
N TRP A 71 20.07 29.91 10.23
CA TRP A 71 20.04 28.86 11.25
C TRP A 71 21.45 28.38 11.65
N THR A 72 22.38 28.32 10.70
CA THR A 72 23.77 27.93 10.97
C THR A 72 24.42 28.92 11.93
N ASP A 73 24.29 30.22 11.67
CA ASP A 73 24.81 31.27 12.55
C ASP A 73 24.24 31.13 13.96
N TRP A 74 22.95 30.83 14.08
CA TRP A 74 22.28 30.61 15.36
C TRP A 74 22.86 29.41 16.11
N VAL A 75 22.99 28.25 15.47
CA VAL A 75 23.48 27.02 16.11
C VAL A 75 24.93 27.16 16.60
N GLU A 76 25.75 27.91 15.86
CA GLU A 76 27.16 28.14 16.20
C GLU A 76 27.32 29.14 17.35
N ASN A 77 26.45 30.15 17.44
CA ASN A 77 26.61 31.26 18.39
C ASN A 77 25.69 31.20 19.61
N VAL A 78 24.65 30.36 19.59
CA VAL A 78 23.71 30.21 20.70
C VAL A 78 24.02 28.95 21.51
N SER A 79 23.94 29.10 22.82
CA SER A 79 24.00 28.00 23.78
C SER A 79 22.76 28.04 24.67
N VAL A 80 22.04 26.93 24.71
CA VAL A 80 20.82 26.78 25.52
C VAL A 80 21.05 25.63 26.50
N SER A 81 21.13 25.96 27.79
CA SER A 81 21.25 24.95 28.84
C SER A 81 19.89 24.30 29.12
N SER A 82 19.88 23.05 29.59
CA SER A 82 18.65 22.37 30.01
C SER A 82 17.86 23.17 31.06
N ARG A 83 18.57 23.81 31.99
CA ARG A 83 17.99 24.69 33.01
C ARG A 83 17.24 25.86 32.38
N SER A 84 17.80 26.48 31.34
CA SER A 84 17.15 27.58 30.62
C SER A 84 15.84 27.12 29.98
N ILE A 85 15.83 25.93 29.38
CA ILE A 85 14.61 25.35 28.78
C ILE A 85 13.55 25.12 29.86
N GLU A 86 13.93 24.53 31.00
CA GLU A 86 13.02 24.30 32.12
C GLU A 86 12.44 25.61 32.68
N GLU A 87 13.27 26.65 32.83
CA GLU A 87 12.85 27.98 33.25
C GLU A 87 11.87 28.62 32.25
N TRP A 88 12.13 28.51 30.94
CA TRP A 88 11.24 29.01 29.90
C TRP A 88 9.90 28.27 29.85
N LEU A 89 9.94 26.95 29.96
CA LEU A 89 8.73 26.15 29.97
C LEU A 89 7.90 26.43 31.22
N GLY A 90 8.53 26.47 32.39
CA GLY A 90 7.86 26.69 33.68
C GLY A 90 6.77 25.65 33.97
N THR A 91 5.60 26.10 34.43
CA THR A 91 4.42 25.24 34.67
C THR A 91 3.24 25.54 33.75
N HIS A 92 3.46 26.34 32.71
CA HIS A 92 2.39 26.78 31.81
C HIS A 92 1.87 25.64 30.91
N PRO A 93 0.59 25.69 30.49
CA PRO A 93 0.10 24.79 29.45
C PRO A 93 0.89 24.95 28.15
N LEU A 94 1.26 23.84 27.50
CA LEU A 94 1.97 23.86 26.21
C LEU A 94 1.86 22.52 25.46
N ALA A 95 1.52 22.59 24.18
CA ALA A 95 1.74 21.50 23.23
C ALA A 95 3.01 21.77 22.41
N LEU A 96 4.07 20.99 22.62
CA LEU A 96 5.29 21.05 21.80
C LEU A 96 5.17 20.09 20.63
N PHE A 97 5.25 20.63 19.42
CA PHE A 97 5.24 19.92 18.15
C PHE A 97 6.64 19.89 17.56
N VAL A 98 7.18 18.71 17.34
CA VAL A 98 8.54 18.48 16.80
C VAL A 98 8.48 17.72 15.49
N ASP A 99 8.76 18.41 14.40
CA ASP A 99 8.75 17.80 13.08
C ASP A 99 10.10 17.15 12.73
N GLU A 100 10.06 15.92 12.21
CA GLU A 100 11.22 15.08 11.82
C GLU A 100 12.21 14.81 12.97
N LEU A 101 11.69 14.51 14.17
CA LEU A 101 12.51 14.29 15.37
C LEU A 101 13.59 13.21 15.17
N ASN A 102 13.33 12.23 14.30
CA ASN A 102 14.26 11.15 14.06
C ASN A 102 15.52 11.53 13.28
N LEU A 103 15.57 12.75 12.70
CA LEU A 103 16.83 13.30 12.18
C LEU A 103 17.82 13.62 13.31
N ARG A 104 17.33 13.78 14.54
CA ARG A 104 18.19 13.96 15.72
C ARG A 104 18.28 12.72 16.59
N ILE A 105 17.23 11.91 16.65
CA ILE A 105 17.15 10.70 17.45
C ILE A 105 16.81 9.52 16.52
N PRO A 106 17.84 8.89 15.93
CA PRO A 106 17.65 7.75 15.04
C PRO A 106 16.91 6.58 15.68
N GLU A 107 16.30 5.73 14.85
CA GLU A 107 15.57 4.52 15.25
C GLU A 107 16.39 3.57 16.13
N ASP A 108 17.67 3.41 15.80
CA ASP A 108 18.62 2.50 16.42
C ASP A 108 19.30 3.11 17.66
N THR A 109 18.79 4.24 18.16
CA THR A 109 19.33 4.87 19.36
C THR A 109 19.09 3.97 20.57
N ASP A 110 20.16 3.35 21.06
CA ASP A 110 20.15 2.64 22.33
C ASP A 110 20.19 3.65 23.48
N PHE A 111 19.01 4.00 24.00
CA PHE A 111 18.89 4.93 25.12
C PHE A 111 19.60 4.43 26.39
N GLU A 112 19.90 3.13 26.53
CA GLU A 112 20.68 2.65 27.67
C GLU A 112 22.17 3.01 27.55
N LYS A 113 22.68 3.00 26.32
CA LYS A 113 24.10 3.21 26.02
C LYS A 113 24.47 4.63 25.65
N VAL A 114 23.50 5.47 25.29
CA VAL A 114 23.73 6.85 24.85
C VAL A 114 23.26 7.85 25.92
N PRO A 115 24.18 8.42 26.74
CA PRO A 115 23.82 9.34 27.83
C PRO A 115 22.98 10.55 27.36
N SER A 116 23.32 11.14 26.22
CA SER A 116 22.61 12.29 25.67
C SER A 116 21.17 11.97 25.22
N ALA A 117 20.87 10.70 24.92
CA ALA A 117 19.53 10.24 24.64
C ALA A 117 18.71 10.08 25.95
N LYS A 118 19.36 9.67 27.05
CA LYS A 118 18.73 9.64 28.39
C LYS A 118 18.35 11.04 28.87
N ASP A 119 19.18 12.04 28.61
CA ASP A 119 18.89 13.42 29.00
C ASP A 119 17.66 13.96 28.27
N PHE A 120 17.54 13.67 26.97
CA PHE A 120 16.35 14.01 26.20
C PHE A 120 15.10 13.29 26.70
N ASP A 121 15.20 11.98 26.93
CA ASP A 121 14.11 11.18 27.49
C ASP A 121 13.64 11.73 28.85
N PHE A 122 14.58 11.99 29.75
CA PHE A 122 14.31 12.60 31.05
C PHE A 122 13.60 13.95 30.90
N PHE A 123 14.04 14.78 29.95
CA PHE A 123 13.42 16.07 29.67
C PHE A 123 11.97 15.93 29.20
N VAL A 124 11.69 15.12 28.17
CA VAL A 124 10.33 14.93 27.63
C VAL A 124 9.40 14.37 28.70
N THR A 125 9.89 13.39 29.47
CA THR A 125 9.16 12.76 30.56
C THR A 125 8.73 13.77 31.62
N ASN A 126 9.70 14.51 32.17
CA ASN A 126 9.46 15.34 33.34
C ASN A 126 8.81 16.68 33.01
N ASN A 127 9.00 17.20 31.80
CA ASN A 127 8.50 18.52 31.41
C ASN A 127 7.21 18.46 30.61
N PHE A 128 6.92 17.34 29.92
CA PHE A 128 5.70 17.19 29.13
C PHE A 128 4.82 16.04 29.62
N LEU A 129 5.32 14.80 29.59
CA LEU A 129 4.46 13.62 29.77
C LEU A 129 3.92 13.44 31.20
N ASN A 130 4.63 13.92 32.22
CA ASN A 130 4.20 13.87 33.62
C ASN A 130 3.59 15.19 34.13
N LYS A 131 3.45 16.20 33.27
CA LYS A 131 2.89 17.51 33.64
C LYS A 131 1.46 17.61 33.11
N ARG A 132 0.55 18.12 33.95
CA ARG A 132 -0.82 18.41 33.50
C ARG A 132 -0.80 19.51 32.45
N HIS A 133 -1.72 19.43 31.48
CA HIS A 133 -1.90 20.42 30.41
C HIS A 133 -0.67 20.61 29.50
N ARG A 134 0.16 19.57 29.39
CA ARG A 134 1.31 19.53 28.47
C ARG A 134 1.17 18.37 27.51
N CYS A 135 1.54 18.61 26.25
CA CYS A 135 1.54 17.60 25.21
C CYS A 135 2.89 17.61 24.48
N PHE A 136 3.40 16.43 24.15
CA PHE A 136 4.56 16.27 23.27
C PHE A 136 4.11 15.51 22.03
N VAL A 137 4.24 16.14 20.87
CA VAL A 137 3.81 15.60 19.57
C VAL A 137 4.99 15.67 18.63
N PHE A 138 5.24 14.60 17.86
CA PHE A 138 6.31 14.60 16.87
C PHE A 138 5.93 13.85 15.61
N SER A 139 6.57 14.19 14.48
CA SER A 139 6.57 13.34 13.28
C SER A 139 7.87 12.54 13.19
N SER A 140 7.77 11.39 12.55
CA SER A 140 8.91 10.59 12.14
C SER A 140 8.58 9.82 10.87
N HIS A 141 9.58 9.61 10.01
CA HIS A 141 9.48 8.71 8.86
C HIS A 141 9.87 7.25 9.18
N ILE A 142 10.05 6.91 10.46
CA ILE A 142 10.31 5.55 10.93
C ILE A 142 8.97 4.86 11.23
N PHE A 143 8.69 3.77 10.54
CA PHE A 143 7.42 3.04 10.64
C PHE A 143 7.38 2.02 11.79
N THR A 144 8.51 1.36 12.04
CA THR A 144 8.71 0.22 12.98
C THR A 144 8.51 0.54 14.45
N LEU A 145 8.42 1.82 14.76
CA LEU A 145 8.06 2.26 16.09
C LEU A 145 6.71 1.58 16.43
N GLY A 146 6.54 1.02 17.62
CA GLY A 146 5.28 0.36 17.95
C GLY A 146 4.25 1.34 18.49
N ASP A 147 3.16 0.79 19.01
CA ASP A 147 2.09 1.52 19.66
C ASP A 147 2.44 1.92 21.11
N ASN A 148 3.65 1.68 21.60
CA ASN A 148 4.06 1.93 22.99
C ASN A 148 5.24 2.89 23.09
N LEU A 149 5.19 3.79 24.08
CA LEU A 149 6.26 4.76 24.36
C LEU A 149 7.59 4.11 24.75
N GLU A 150 7.60 2.89 25.27
CA GLU A 150 8.82 2.15 25.62
C GLU A 150 9.72 1.88 24.40
N LYS A 151 9.14 1.85 23.20
CA LYS A 151 9.89 1.71 21.94
C LYS A 151 10.54 3.02 21.48
N TYR A 152 10.21 4.13 22.14
CA TYR A 152 10.69 5.47 21.83
C TYR A 152 11.57 6.07 22.92
N TYR A 153 11.42 5.60 24.17
CA TYR A 153 11.92 6.26 25.37
C TYR A 153 12.27 5.24 26.46
N TYR A 154 13.38 5.46 27.15
CA TYR A 154 13.83 4.60 28.24
C TYR A 154 12.85 4.68 29.43
N LYS A 155 12.49 3.53 30.01
CA LYS A 155 11.67 3.44 31.25
C LYS A 155 10.24 4.02 31.19
N PHE A 156 9.60 4.07 30.02
CA PHE A 156 8.14 4.15 30.01
C PHE A 156 7.52 2.77 30.21
N GLY A 157 6.51 2.66 31.09
CA GLY A 157 5.60 1.53 31.05
C GLY A 157 4.83 1.49 29.72
N GLY A 158 4.03 0.44 29.47
CA GLY A 158 3.26 0.21 28.23
C GLY A 158 2.14 1.23 27.91
N ARG A 159 2.43 2.54 28.05
CA ARG A 159 1.56 3.64 27.66
C ARG A 159 1.52 3.69 26.14
N ARG A 160 0.30 3.70 25.61
CA ARG A 160 0.06 3.74 24.18
C ARG A 160 0.42 5.10 23.57
N VAL A 161 1.06 5.09 22.42
CA VAL A 161 1.30 6.23 21.54
C VAL A 161 0.09 6.36 20.64
N PHE A 162 -0.55 7.54 20.66
CA PHE A 162 -1.61 7.84 19.71
C PHE A 162 -0.99 8.16 18.34
N ARG A 163 -1.38 7.38 17.32
CA ARG A 163 -0.92 7.53 15.94
C ARG A 163 -2.11 7.98 15.09
N PRO A 164 -2.28 9.29 14.86
CA PRO A 164 -3.29 9.72 13.93
C PRO A 164 -2.94 9.18 12.54
N GLU A 165 -3.93 8.60 11.88
CA GLU A 165 -3.81 8.21 10.47
C GLU A 165 -3.40 9.41 9.63
N THR A 166 -2.66 9.17 8.53
CA THR A 166 -2.44 10.25 7.58
C THR A 166 -3.79 10.70 7.00
N PRO A 167 -4.01 12.02 6.80
CA PRO A 167 -5.23 12.49 6.17
C PRO A 167 -5.41 11.84 4.81
N ARG A 168 -6.58 11.27 4.58
CA ARG A 168 -6.94 10.62 3.32
C ARG A 168 -7.90 11.47 2.54
N VAL A 169 -7.80 11.40 1.22
CA VAL A 169 -8.86 11.90 0.36
C VAL A 169 -10.08 10.99 0.54
N GLN A 170 -11.19 11.53 1.07
CA GLN A 170 -12.41 10.76 1.36
C GLN A 170 -13.39 10.76 0.19
N LYS A 171 -13.43 11.86 -0.57
CA LYS A 171 -14.22 11.98 -1.80
C LYS A 171 -13.41 12.69 -2.89
N LEU A 172 -13.64 12.37 -4.16
CA LEU A 172 -12.95 13.05 -5.27
C LEU A 172 -13.18 14.59 -5.28
N PRO A 173 -14.41 15.09 -4.99
CA PRO A 173 -14.66 16.52 -4.83
C PRO A 173 -13.70 17.25 -3.90
N ASP A 174 -13.24 16.60 -2.82
CA ASP A 174 -12.30 17.20 -1.85
C ASP A 174 -10.99 17.66 -2.53
N VAL A 175 -10.60 17.02 -3.64
CA VAL A 175 -9.40 17.37 -4.41
C VAL A 175 -9.74 18.28 -5.58
N THR A 176 -10.78 17.97 -6.35
CA THR A 176 -11.11 18.73 -7.56
C THR A 176 -11.55 20.15 -7.22
N GLU A 177 -12.26 20.37 -6.11
CA GLU A 177 -12.68 21.70 -5.65
C GLU A 177 -11.53 22.52 -5.07
N SER A 178 -10.44 21.87 -4.62
CA SER A 178 -9.26 22.55 -4.08
C SER A 178 -8.49 23.35 -5.14
N ARG A 179 -8.74 23.08 -6.44
CA ARG A 179 -8.00 23.60 -7.60
C ARG A 179 -6.49 23.27 -7.62
N LEU A 180 -5.97 22.52 -6.65
CA LEU A 180 -4.56 22.13 -6.57
C LEU A 180 -4.19 21.04 -7.58
N CYS A 181 -5.16 20.20 -7.93
CA CYS A 181 -4.97 19.11 -8.89
C CYS A 181 -6.07 19.18 -9.96
N PRO A 182 -6.00 20.14 -10.89
CA PRO A 182 -6.95 20.20 -12.00
C PRO A 182 -6.86 18.89 -12.79
N ASP A 183 -8.01 18.35 -13.20
CA ASP A 183 -8.12 17.10 -13.98
C ASP A 183 -7.74 15.80 -13.25
N VAL A 184 -7.63 15.81 -11.92
CA VAL A 184 -7.50 14.57 -11.15
C VAL A 184 -8.76 13.70 -11.25
N HIS A 185 -8.57 12.39 -11.40
CA HIS A 185 -9.66 11.42 -11.38
C HIS A 185 -9.43 10.34 -10.32
N ALA A 186 -10.48 9.63 -9.93
CA ALA A 186 -10.43 8.62 -8.89
C ALA A 186 -9.30 7.57 -9.06
N GLY A 187 -9.00 7.15 -10.29
CA GLY A 187 -7.84 6.29 -10.59
C GLY A 187 -6.50 6.83 -10.08
N PHE A 188 -6.19 8.12 -10.31
CA PHE A 188 -4.97 8.78 -9.78
C PHE A 188 -4.96 8.84 -8.26
N VAL A 189 -6.12 9.16 -7.66
CA VAL A 189 -6.27 9.19 -6.21
C VAL A 189 -6.05 7.80 -5.61
N CYS A 190 -6.62 6.75 -6.21
CA CYS A 190 -6.37 5.36 -5.83
C CYS A 190 -4.90 4.96 -6.01
N TRP A 191 -4.28 5.30 -7.14
CA TRP A 191 -2.89 4.94 -7.45
C TRP A 191 -1.89 5.53 -6.45
N THR A 192 -2.16 6.75 -5.97
CA THR A 192 -1.41 7.43 -4.91
C THR A 192 -1.82 7.00 -3.49
N GLY A 193 -2.61 5.94 -3.34
CA GLY A 193 -3.02 5.44 -2.03
C GLY A 193 -4.01 6.34 -1.29
N ARG A 194 -4.65 7.28 -2.00
CA ARG A 194 -5.51 8.35 -1.47
C ARG A 194 -4.76 9.32 -0.54
N ALA A 195 -3.42 9.36 -0.65
CA ALA A 195 -2.56 10.24 0.13
C ALA A 195 -2.45 11.62 -0.54
N PRO A 196 -2.92 12.71 0.10
CA PRO A 196 -2.82 14.07 -0.46
C PRO A 196 -1.39 14.49 -0.78
N SER A 197 -0.41 14.04 0.02
CA SER A 197 1.01 14.35 -0.20
C SER A 197 1.54 13.74 -1.51
N LEU A 198 1.14 12.51 -1.83
CA LEU A 198 1.54 11.83 -3.07
C LEU A 198 0.82 12.42 -4.30
N LEU A 199 -0.43 12.85 -4.13
CA LEU A 199 -1.12 13.65 -5.15
C LEU A 199 -0.40 14.97 -5.39
N ALA A 200 -0.05 15.72 -4.34
CA ALA A 200 0.67 16.98 -4.49
C ALA A 200 2.01 16.83 -5.23
N LEU A 201 2.74 15.72 -5.01
CA LEU A 201 3.95 15.41 -5.78
C LEU A 201 3.68 15.14 -7.27
N THR A 202 2.51 14.61 -7.61
CA THR A 202 2.13 14.40 -9.02
C THR A 202 1.90 15.73 -9.72
N TYR A 203 1.32 16.70 -9.01
CA TYR A 203 0.90 18.00 -9.53
C TYR A 203 1.86 19.14 -9.14
N SER A 204 3.09 18.83 -8.70
CA SER A 204 4.08 19.86 -8.36
C SER A 204 4.67 20.55 -9.59
N GLU A 205 4.46 19.97 -10.77
CA GLU A 205 4.89 20.51 -12.07
C GLU A 205 3.68 20.62 -13.02
N GLU A 206 3.76 21.55 -13.99
CA GLU A 206 2.80 21.66 -15.09
C GLU A 206 3.50 21.27 -16.41
N PRO A 207 3.05 20.21 -17.11
CA PRO A 207 1.94 19.31 -16.80
C PRO A 207 2.25 18.32 -15.65
N PRO A 208 1.23 17.68 -15.04
CA PRO A 208 1.42 16.71 -13.97
C PRO A 208 2.39 15.59 -14.36
N ALA A 209 3.27 15.21 -13.44
CA ALA A 209 4.34 14.23 -13.64
C ALA A 209 4.17 13.03 -12.69
N PRO A 210 3.36 12.02 -13.03
CA PRO A 210 3.08 10.87 -12.16
C PRO A 210 4.33 10.10 -11.74
N ASP A 211 5.38 10.12 -12.57
CA ASP A 211 6.64 9.46 -12.26
C ASP A 211 7.43 10.13 -11.12
N GLU A 212 7.16 11.39 -10.78
CA GLU A 212 7.80 12.06 -9.64
C GLU A 212 7.38 11.47 -8.30
N VAL A 213 6.16 10.91 -8.21
CA VAL A 213 5.71 10.15 -7.03
C VAL A 213 6.65 8.98 -6.73
N LYS A 214 7.28 8.40 -7.76
CA LYS A 214 8.21 7.27 -7.66
C LYS A 214 9.62 7.70 -7.25
N THR A 215 9.96 8.98 -7.40
CA THR A 215 11.30 9.52 -7.12
C THR A 215 11.76 9.27 -5.67
N PRO A 216 10.95 9.54 -4.63
CA PRO A 216 11.33 9.24 -3.24
C PRO A 216 11.67 7.76 -3.02
N PHE A 217 10.87 6.85 -3.57
CA PHE A 217 11.09 5.41 -3.47
C PHE A 217 12.40 4.99 -4.16
N ARG A 218 12.65 5.51 -5.37
CA ARG A 218 13.87 5.21 -6.15
C ARG A 218 15.14 5.73 -5.49
N LYS A 219 15.07 6.88 -4.81
CA LYS A 219 16.20 7.53 -4.12
C LYS A 219 16.48 6.95 -2.73
N ALA A 220 15.50 6.29 -2.11
CA ALA A 220 15.70 5.69 -0.80
C ALA A 220 16.76 4.58 -0.82
N LYS A 221 17.52 4.49 0.27
CA LYS A 221 18.42 3.35 0.52
C LYS A 221 17.60 2.07 0.41
N ARG A 222 18.00 1.14 -0.45
CA ARG A 222 17.29 -0.12 -0.63
C ARG A 222 17.60 -1.07 0.54
N PRO A 223 16.59 -1.79 1.07
CA PRO A 223 16.84 -2.94 1.92
C PRO A 223 17.51 -4.07 1.09
N PRO A 224 18.09 -5.09 1.72
CA PRO A 224 18.53 -6.29 1.01
C PRO A 224 17.35 -6.91 0.26
N LEU A 225 17.45 -7.01 -1.07
CA LEU A 225 16.39 -7.53 -1.90
C LEU A 225 16.52 -9.05 -2.00
N ASN A 226 15.73 -9.77 -1.22
CA ASN A 226 15.80 -11.23 -1.11
C ASN A 226 14.40 -11.85 -0.92
N ALA A 227 14.35 -13.18 -0.80
CA ALA A 227 13.10 -13.91 -0.61
C ALA A 227 12.36 -13.52 0.67
N ALA A 228 13.07 -13.24 1.77
CA ALA A 228 12.45 -12.82 3.03
C ALA A 228 11.72 -11.48 2.87
N LEU A 229 12.36 -10.49 2.24
CA LEU A 229 11.70 -9.21 1.94
C LEU A 229 10.50 -9.39 0.99
N ALA A 230 10.58 -10.31 0.02
CA ALA A 230 9.46 -10.60 -0.86
C ALA A 230 8.26 -11.22 -0.11
N GLN A 231 8.52 -12.08 0.88
CA GLN A 231 7.49 -12.60 1.77
C GLN A 231 6.83 -11.47 2.56
N ASP A 232 7.63 -10.59 3.17
CA ASP A 232 7.10 -9.49 3.98
C ASP A 232 6.30 -8.49 3.14
N VAL A 233 6.72 -8.19 1.91
CA VAL A 233 5.93 -7.33 1.00
C VAL A 233 4.58 -7.96 0.64
N VAL A 234 4.53 -9.25 0.29
CA VAL A 234 3.27 -9.91 -0.05
C VAL A 234 2.35 -10.00 1.17
N ARG A 235 2.89 -10.37 2.33
CA ARG A 235 2.10 -10.52 3.55
C ARG A 235 1.58 -9.20 4.09
N THR A 236 2.42 -8.16 4.14
CA THR A 236 1.96 -6.81 4.52
C THR A 236 0.93 -6.26 3.52
N ALA A 237 1.03 -6.60 2.23
CA ALA A 237 0.02 -6.21 1.25
C ALA A 237 -1.33 -6.93 1.45
N VAL A 238 -1.29 -8.23 1.77
CA VAL A 238 -2.47 -9.09 1.87
C VAL A 238 -3.12 -9.05 3.26
N GLU A 239 -2.35 -9.30 4.31
CA GLU A 239 -2.79 -9.43 5.71
C GLU A 239 -2.84 -8.07 6.41
N GLY A 240 -2.06 -7.09 5.93
CA GLY A 240 -1.88 -5.82 6.63
C GLY A 240 -1.10 -5.95 7.95
N ASP A 241 -0.35 -7.03 8.16
CA ASP A 241 0.35 -7.30 9.42
C ASP A 241 1.43 -6.23 9.74
N VAL A 242 1.18 -5.42 10.78
CA VAL A 242 2.09 -4.35 11.21
C VAL A 242 3.36 -4.91 11.87
N GLU A 243 3.30 -6.10 12.48
CA GLU A 243 4.47 -6.71 13.13
C GLU A 243 5.56 -7.05 12.11
N ARG A 244 5.15 -7.37 10.88
CA ARG A 244 6.05 -7.66 9.75
C ARG A 244 6.66 -6.45 9.08
N ALA A 245 6.16 -5.25 9.37
CA ALA A 245 6.69 -4.06 8.73
C ALA A 245 8.18 -3.80 9.06
N GLY A 246 8.68 -4.32 10.18
CA GLY A 246 10.13 -4.33 10.49
C GLY A 246 10.96 -5.07 9.44
N GLY A 247 10.43 -6.17 8.90
CA GLY A 247 11.08 -6.96 7.84
C GLY A 247 11.21 -6.23 6.51
N LEU A 248 10.43 -5.16 6.29
CA LEU A 248 10.54 -4.30 5.11
C LEU A 248 11.79 -3.40 5.13
N GLY A 249 12.48 -3.32 6.26
CA GLY A 249 13.66 -2.47 6.44
C GLY A 249 13.36 -1.02 6.09
N THR A 250 14.19 -0.41 5.23
CA THR A 250 14.02 0.99 4.83
C THR A 250 12.77 1.25 4.00
N TRP A 251 12.12 0.23 3.42
CA TRP A 251 10.88 0.39 2.67
C TRP A 251 9.65 0.57 3.55
N SER A 252 9.74 0.26 4.85
CA SER A 252 8.66 0.49 5.80
C SER A 252 8.17 1.96 5.85
N ARG A 253 9.01 2.94 5.45
CA ARG A 253 8.61 4.35 5.34
C ARG A 253 7.60 4.66 4.22
N PHE A 254 7.34 3.71 3.32
CA PHE A 254 6.46 3.89 2.15
C PHE A 254 5.10 3.24 2.33
N ILE A 255 4.84 2.66 3.50
CA ILE A 255 3.54 2.15 3.90
C ILE A 255 2.94 3.08 4.94
N ASP A 256 1.61 3.10 5.00
CA ASP A 256 0.86 3.82 6.03
C ASP A 256 0.30 2.82 7.06
N VAL A 257 0.04 3.29 8.28
CA VAL A 257 -0.62 2.52 9.33
C VAL A 257 -2.06 2.99 9.44
N PHE A 258 -3.01 2.09 9.19
CA PHE A 258 -4.43 2.28 9.37
C PHE A 258 -4.91 1.39 10.51
N ASP A 259 -5.38 1.99 11.61
CA ASP A 259 -5.75 1.28 12.83
C ASP A 259 -4.63 0.33 13.32
N SER A 260 -4.83 -0.97 13.13
CA SER A 260 -3.89 -2.05 13.46
C SER A 260 -3.28 -2.72 12.23
N SER A 261 -3.45 -2.13 11.04
CA SER A 261 -3.02 -2.68 9.76
C SER A 261 -2.06 -1.75 9.03
N CYS A 262 -1.11 -2.31 8.30
CA CYS A 262 -0.27 -1.58 7.37
C CYS A 262 -0.82 -1.65 5.94
N VAL A 263 -0.61 -0.59 5.16
CA VAL A 263 -1.13 -0.49 3.80
C VAL A 263 -0.11 0.15 2.88
N TRP A 264 0.04 -0.45 1.71
CA TRP A 264 0.83 0.08 0.62
C TRP A 264 0.00 0.95 -0.32
N PRO A 265 0.43 2.20 -0.60
CA PRO A 265 0.00 2.92 -1.79
C PRO A 265 0.31 2.09 -3.05
N PRO A 266 -0.62 1.95 -4.02
CA PRO A 266 -0.40 1.14 -5.22
C PRO A 266 0.85 1.51 -6.01
N CYS A 267 1.17 2.80 -6.11
CA CYS A 267 2.39 3.28 -6.76
C CYS A 267 3.68 2.71 -6.15
N TYR A 268 3.72 2.51 -4.83
CA TYR A 268 4.87 1.96 -4.12
C TYR A 268 4.85 0.44 -4.03
N LEU A 269 3.67 -0.16 -3.86
CA LEU A 269 3.52 -1.62 -3.93
C LEU A 269 4.02 -2.15 -5.27
N GLY A 270 3.60 -1.52 -6.38
CA GLY A 270 4.04 -1.88 -7.72
C GLY A 270 5.55 -1.82 -7.88
N LEU A 271 6.21 -0.76 -7.37
CA LEU A 271 7.66 -0.63 -7.41
C LEU A 271 8.38 -1.69 -6.57
N ALA A 272 7.91 -1.95 -5.35
CA ALA A 272 8.47 -2.96 -4.46
C ALA A 272 8.40 -4.35 -5.10
N CYS A 273 7.21 -4.75 -5.57
CA CYS A 273 7.02 -6.02 -6.27
C CYS A 273 7.87 -6.12 -7.53
N ARG A 274 7.95 -5.07 -8.35
CA ARG A 274 8.75 -5.09 -9.58
C ARG A 274 10.24 -5.24 -9.28
N ALA A 275 10.75 -4.54 -8.28
CA ALA A 275 12.16 -4.68 -7.87
C ALA A 275 12.46 -6.11 -7.41
N LEU A 276 11.66 -6.65 -6.49
CA LEU A 276 11.83 -8.01 -5.97
C LEU A 276 11.68 -9.09 -7.04
N GLY A 277 10.73 -8.93 -7.96
CA GLY A 277 10.50 -9.90 -9.03
C GLY A 277 11.63 -9.98 -10.07
N LEU A 278 12.58 -9.03 -10.05
CA LEU A 278 13.79 -9.04 -10.88
C LEU A 278 15.00 -9.66 -10.18
N GLU A 279 14.92 -9.91 -8.87
CA GLU A 279 16.06 -10.39 -8.09
C GLU A 279 16.28 -11.90 -8.26
N PRO A 280 17.54 -12.34 -8.53
CA PRO A 280 17.86 -13.75 -8.66
C PRO A 280 17.55 -14.59 -7.41
N ASP A 281 17.77 -14.02 -6.21
CA ASP A 281 17.55 -14.71 -4.94
C ASP A 281 16.07 -15.03 -4.69
N VAL A 282 15.17 -14.12 -5.09
CA VAL A 282 13.73 -14.37 -5.04
C VAL A 282 13.35 -15.51 -5.98
N LYS A 283 13.94 -15.55 -7.18
CA LYS A 283 13.70 -16.62 -8.16
C LYS A 283 14.26 -17.96 -7.69
N SER A 284 15.43 -18.00 -7.08
CA SER A 284 16.07 -19.24 -6.64
C SER A 284 15.35 -19.86 -5.44
N GLU A 285 14.89 -19.04 -4.49
CA GLU A 285 14.26 -19.51 -3.25
C GLU A 285 12.75 -19.69 -3.36
N LEU A 286 12.03 -18.80 -4.06
CA LEU A 286 10.57 -18.84 -4.19
C LEU A 286 10.09 -19.27 -5.60
N GLY A 287 11.01 -19.48 -6.53
CA GLY A 287 10.73 -19.96 -7.88
C GLY A 287 10.42 -18.86 -8.90
N GLU A 288 10.62 -19.19 -10.18
CA GLU A 288 10.34 -18.28 -11.31
C GLU A 288 8.87 -17.87 -11.36
N GLY A 289 7.95 -18.78 -11.04
CA GLY A 289 6.52 -18.47 -10.98
C GLY A 289 6.22 -17.31 -10.04
N PHE A 290 6.74 -17.36 -8.81
CA PHE A 290 6.59 -16.32 -7.80
C PHE A 290 7.20 -14.98 -8.26
N ALA A 291 8.46 -15.00 -8.71
CA ALA A 291 9.13 -13.82 -9.23
C ALA A 291 8.39 -13.18 -10.42
N SER A 292 7.84 -14.00 -11.33
CA SER A 292 7.05 -13.54 -12.46
C SER A 292 5.74 -12.86 -12.04
N GLY A 293 5.06 -13.37 -11.00
CA GLY A 293 3.86 -12.75 -10.44
C GLY A 293 4.16 -11.35 -9.90
N LEU A 294 5.22 -11.22 -9.10
CA LEU A 294 5.67 -9.94 -8.56
C LEU A 294 5.92 -8.89 -9.65
N ARG A 295 6.59 -9.26 -10.75
CA ARG A 295 6.89 -8.31 -11.85
C ARG A 295 5.63 -7.73 -12.51
N VAL A 296 4.55 -8.51 -12.56
CA VAL A 296 3.32 -8.13 -13.29
C VAL A 296 2.40 -7.24 -12.46
N ILE A 297 2.49 -7.29 -11.12
CA ILE A 297 1.66 -6.46 -10.21
C ILE A 297 1.77 -4.98 -10.55
N SER A 298 2.98 -4.45 -10.79
CA SER A 298 3.18 -3.04 -11.17
C SER A 298 2.38 -2.66 -12.41
N THR A 299 2.39 -3.52 -13.45
CA THR A 299 1.67 -3.27 -14.71
C THR A 299 0.15 -3.25 -14.51
N PHE A 300 -0.35 -4.01 -13.53
CA PHE A 300 -1.77 -3.98 -13.18
C PHE A 300 -2.14 -2.73 -12.39
N LEU A 301 -1.35 -2.36 -11.38
CA LEU A 301 -1.62 -1.17 -10.58
C LEU A 301 -1.47 0.12 -11.40
N ASP A 302 -0.53 0.17 -12.34
CA ASP A 302 -0.35 1.31 -13.25
C ASP A 302 -1.55 1.50 -14.21
N GLN A 303 -2.45 0.53 -14.37
CA GLN A 303 -3.68 0.73 -15.14
C GLN A 303 -4.64 1.73 -14.48
N LEU A 304 -4.45 2.05 -13.19
CA LEU A 304 -5.17 3.13 -12.51
C LEU A 304 -4.89 4.52 -13.11
N LEU A 305 -3.79 4.67 -13.85
CA LEU A 305 -3.39 5.91 -14.54
C LEU A 305 -4.02 6.06 -15.94
N LEU A 306 -4.66 5.02 -16.48
CA LEU A 306 -5.32 5.07 -17.80
C LEU A 306 -6.60 5.90 -17.76
N ASP A 307 -7.09 6.33 -18.92
CA ASP A 307 -8.35 7.10 -19.05
C ASP A 307 -9.61 6.35 -18.58
N ARG A 308 -10.70 7.10 -18.37
CA ARG A 308 -12.01 6.58 -17.91
C ARG A 308 -12.69 5.71 -18.99
N GLY A 309 -13.60 4.83 -18.56
CA GLY A 309 -14.63 4.22 -19.41
C GLY A 309 -14.29 2.87 -20.06
N ALA A 310 -13.04 2.42 -20.01
CA ALA A 310 -12.63 1.17 -20.66
C ALA A 310 -12.67 -0.09 -19.77
N GLY A 311 -13.04 0.01 -18.48
CA GLY A 311 -12.98 -1.14 -17.55
C GLY A 311 -11.57 -1.47 -17.03
N LYS A 312 -10.53 -0.85 -17.61
CA LYS A 312 -9.13 -1.25 -17.41
C LYS A 312 -8.59 -0.89 -16.03
N ARG A 313 -9.09 0.16 -15.40
CA ARG A 313 -8.68 0.51 -14.03
C ARG A 313 -9.12 -0.59 -13.08
N TRP A 314 -10.38 -1.02 -13.21
CA TRP A 314 -10.91 -2.11 -12.39
C TRP A 314 -10.26 -3.46 -12.68
N GLU A 315 -10.04 -3.78 -13.96
CA GLU A 315 -9.27 -4.96 -14.36
C GLU A 315 -7.87 -4.98 -13.76
N GLY A 316 -7.20 -3.83 -13.73
CA GLY A 316 -5.92 -3.60 -13.06
C GLY A 316 -5.97 -3.97 -11.58
N VAL A 317 -6.88 -3.33 -10.84
CA VAL A 317 -7.04 -3.56 -9.39
C VAL A 317 -7.35 -5.03 -9.08
N ALA A 318 -8.32 -5.62 -9.80
CA ALA A 318 -8.71 -7.00 -9.60
C ALA A 318 -7.58 -8.01 -9.96
N GLY A 319 -6.86 -7.74 -11.06
CA GLY A 319 -5.72 -8.56 -11.46
C GLY A 319 -4.57 -8.50 -10.46
N ALA A 320 -4.25 -7.31 -9.93
CA ALA A 320 -3.24 -7.14 -8.89
C ALA A 320 -3.63 -7.83 -7.58
N GLY A 321 -4.87 -7.62 -7.11
CA GLY A 321 -5.38 -8.27 -5.89
C GLY A 321 -5.40 -9.79 -5.99
N MET A 322 -5.83 -10.34 -7.14
CA MET A 322 -5.79 -11.78 -7.36
C MET A 322 -4.35 -12.33 -7.40
N LEU A 323 -3.42 -11.64 -8.07
CA LEU A 323 -2.01 -12.05 -8.07
C LEU A 323 -1.41 -12.06 -6.67
N LEU A 324 -1.67 -11.02 -5.86
CA LEU A 324 -1.20 -10.98 -4.46
C LEU A 324 -1.73 -12.19 -3.68
N ARG A 325 -3.01 -12.55 -3.87
CA ARG A 325 -3.60 -13.74 -3.23
C ARG A 325 -2.96 -15.05 -3.70
N LEU A 326 -2.65 -15.19 -4.98
CA LEU A 326 -1.96 -16.37 -5.52
C LEU A 326 -0.52 -16.49 -4.99
N LEU A 327 0.18 -15.36 -4.86
CA LEU A 327 1.51 -15.32 -4.24
C LEU A 327 1.45 -15.64 -2.75
N HIS A 328 0.46 -15.13 -2.03
CA HIS A 328 0.23 -15.48 -0.63
C HIS A 328 -0.06 -16.97 -0.44
N SER A 329 -0.93 -17.54 -1.27
CA SER A 329 -1.19 -18.98 -1.36
C SER A 329 0.09 -19.80 -1.61
N HIS A 330 1.01 -19.31 -2.46
CA HIS A 330 2.31 -19.96 -2.65
C HIS A 330 3.09 -19.99 -1.33
N LEU A 331 3.13 -18.87 -0.57
CA LEU A 331 3.80 -18.82 0.73
C LEU A 331 3.20 -19.81 1.72
N VAL A 332 1.87 -19.99 1.72
CA VAL A 332 1.21 -21.04 2.52
C VAL A 332 1.69 -22.42 2.10
N ALA A 333 1.71 -22.71 0.79
CA ALA A 333 2.13 -24.01 0.26
C ALA A 333 3.58 -24.40 0.61
N VAL A 334 4.46 -23.41 0.79
CA VAL A 334 5.86 -23.63 1.18
C VAL A 334 6.11 -23.44 2.68
N GLY A 335 5.07 -23.25 3.49
CA GLY A 335 5.16 -23.16 4.95
C GLY A 335 5.71 -21.83 5.49
N LEU A 336 5.59 -20.75 4.72
CA LEU A 336 6.05 -19.39 5.06
C LEU A 336 4.91 -18.43 5.44
N ALA A 337 3.66 -18.86 5.27
CA ALA A 337 2.46 -18.15 5.68
C ALA A 337 1.38 -19.13 6.16
N GLU A 338 0.35 -18.61 6.80
CA GLU A 338 -0.84 -19.37 7.19
C GLU A 338 -2.00 -19.04 6.24
N ALA A 339 -2.90 -20.00 6.05
CA ALA A 339 -4.11 -19.76 5.28
C ALA A 339 -5.00 -18.75 6.03
N ASP A 340 -5.39 -17.68 5.33
CA ASP A 340 -5.85 -16.44 5.97
C ASP A 340 -7.30 -16.06 5.62
N LEU A 341 -7.93 -16.70 4.62
CA LEU A 341 -9.36 -16.42 4.35
C LEU A 341 -10.24 -17.07 5.42
N SER A 342 -10.84 -16.20 6.23
CA SER A 342 -11.74 -16.53 7.33
C SER A 342 -13.18 -16.71 6.85
N SER A 343 -13.58 -16.07 5.75
CA SER A 343 -14.95 -16.10 5.24
C SER A 343 -15.17 -17.18 4.19
N ALA A 344 -16.16 -18.03 4.42
CA ALA A 344 -16.65 -18.97 3.41
C ALA A 344 -17.09 -18.29 2.10
N ALA A 345 -17.55 -17.04 2.15
CA ALA A 345 -17.94 -16.27 0.97
C ALA A 345 -16.73 -15.76 0.17
N ALA A 346 -15.62 -15.44 0.83
CA ALA A 346 -14.36 -15.10 0.16
C ALA A 346 -13.70 -16.33 -0.46
N ALA A 347 -13.73 -17.46 0.26
CA ALA A 347 -13.19 -18.73 -0.22
C ALA A 347 -13.88 -19.23 -1.51
N GLN A 348 -15.13 -18.83 -1.77
CA GLN A 348 -15.84 -19.17 -3.03
C GLN A 348 -15.36 -18.39 -4.26
N LEU A 349 -14.52 -17.35 -4.10
CA LEU A 349 -14.05 -16.50 -5.19
C LEU A 349 -12.72 -16.93 -5.76
N ILE A 350 -12.07 -17.87 -5.10
CA ILE A 350 -10.81 -18.47 -5.52
C ILE A 350 -10.97 -19.99 -5.52
N PRO A 351 -10.15 -20.72 -6.29
CA PRO A 351 -10.12 -22.17 -6.18
C PRO A 351 -9.81 -22.61 -4.74
N ALA A 352 -10.47 -23.68 -4.26
CA ALA A 352 -10.23 -24.22 -2.91
C ALA A 352 -8.74 -24.52 -2.66
N ALA A 353 -8.03 -25.06 -3.66
CA ALA A 353 -6.60 -25.30 -3.55
C ALA A 353 -5.79 -24.01 -3.29
N VAL A 354 -6.19 -22.87 -3.86
CA VAL A 354 -5.54 -21.57 -3.60
C VAL A 354 -5.83 -21.11 -2.16
N ASN A 355 -7.03 -21.36 -1.66
CA ASN A 355 -7.38 -21.06 -0.27
C ASN A 355 -6.54 -21.88 0.72
N ASP A 356 -6.35 -23.16 0.42
CA ASP A 356 -5.67 -24.12 1.31
C ASP A 356 -4.14 -24.06 1.23
N GLY A 357 -3.61 -23.31 0.26
CA GLY A 357 -2.18 -23.22 -0.04
C GLY A 357 -1.80 -24.02 -1.28
N CYS A 358 -1.58 -23.30 -2.37
CA CYS A 358 -1.21 -23.83 -3.68
C CYS A 358 0.01 -23.10 -4.23
N LYS A 359 0.99 -23.85 -4.74
CA LYS A 359 2.18 -23.25 -5.38
C LYS A 359 1.77 -22.42 -6.58
N PHE A 360 2.41 -21.27 -6.75
CA PHE A 360 2.18 -20.42 -7.93
C PHE A 360 3.18 -20.73 -9.05
N GLY A 361 2.68 -21.19 -10.19
CA GLY A 361 3.46 -21.56 -11.38
C GLY A 361 3.75 -20.40 -12.34
N GLY A 362 3.18 -19.22 -12.08
CA GLY A 362 3.53 -17.99 -12.79
C GLY A 362 2.41 -17.38 -13.63
N VAL A 363 2.77 -16.32 -14.35
CA VAL A 363 1.85 -15.54 -15.19
C VAL A 363 1.98 -15.93 -16.65
N ILE A 364 0.88 -16.36 -17.26
CA ILE A 364 0.81 -16.75 -18.68
C ILE A 364 -0.01 -15.71 -19.43
N GLN A 365 0.68 -14.85 -20.18
CA GLN A 365 0.06 -13.89 -21.09
C GLN A 365 0.10 -14.41 -22.53
N LEU A 366 -1.06 -14.51 -23.17
CA LEU A 366 -1.21 -15.15 -24.48
C LEU A 366 -1.74 -14.18 -25.52
N SER A 367 -0.98 -14.00 -26.60
CA SER A 367 -1.42 -13.31 -27.82
C SER A 367 -2.15 -14.28 -28.76
N GLY A 368 -3.27 -13.83 -29.34
CA GLY A 368 -4.00 -14.55 -30.38
C GLY A 368 -4.81 -15.81 -30.01
N PRO A 369 -5.24 -16.08 -28.75
CA PRO A 369 -6.38 -16.97 -28.56
C PRO A 369 -7.67 -16.17 -28.81
N GLU A 370 -8.51 -16.60 -29.73
CA GLU A 370 -9.87 -16.06 -29.95
C GLU A 370 -10.94 -16.87 -29.18
N SER A 371 -10.55 -18.00 -28.60
CA SER A 371 -11.43 -18.92 -27.88
C SER A 371 -10.77 -19.51 -26.63
N VAL A 372 -11.59 -19.94 -25.67
CA VAL A 372 -11.14 -20.66 -24.46
C VAL A 372 -10.38 -21.93 -24.82
N LYS A 373 -10.79 -22.66 -25.87
CA LYS A 373 -10.05 -23.84 -26.36
C LYS A 373 -8.62 -23.49 -26.76
N GLY A 374 -8.44 -22.45 -27.57
CA GLY A 374 -7.12 -21.98 -27.97
C GLY A 374 -6.30 -21.49 -26.77
N LEU A 375 -6.95 -20.93 -25.75
CA LEU A 375 -6.31 -20.53 -24.50
C LEU A 375 -5.78 -21.74 -23.71
N ILE A 376 -6.58 -22.79 -23.53
CA ILE A 376 -6.18 -23.99 -22.78
C ILE A 376 -5.07 -24.76 -23.52
N THR A 377 -5.15 -24.89 -24.84
CA THR A 377 -4.06 -25.53 -25.63
C THR A 377 -2.75 -24.77 -25.45
N LYS A 378 -2.76 -23.45 -25.66
CA LYS A 378 -1.56 -22.60 -25.47
C LYS A 378 -1.07 -22.57 -24.02
N PHE A 379 -1.97 -22.78 -23.05
CA PHE A 379 -1.61 -22.91 -21.65
C PHE A 379 -0.77 -24.16 -21.41
N HIS A 380 -1.19 -25.32 -21.94
CA HIS A 380 -0.42 -26.57 -21.81
C HIS A 380 0.97 -26.48 -22.45
N ASP A 381 1.11 -25.71 -23.53
CA ASP A 381 2.42 -25.47 -24.16
C ASP A 381 3.36 -24.58 -23.31
N LYS A 382 2.81 -23.81 -22.37
CA LYS A 382 3.55 -22.80 -21.60
C LYS A 382 3.65 -23.08 -20.10
N MET A 383 2.86 -24.00 -19.57
CA MET A 383 2.97 -24.39 -18.17
C MET A 383 4.34 -25.01 -17.92
N ASP A 384 4.92 -24.71 -16.76
CA ASP A 384 6.23 -25.23 -16.38
C ASP A 384 6.15 -26.76 -16.15
N PRO A 385 6.81 -27.59 -16.99
CA PRO A 385 6.74 -29.03 -16.86
C PRO A 385 7.44 -29.54 -15.59
N THR A 386 8.35 -28.76 -14.99
CA THR A 386 9.04 -29.13 -13.75
C THR A 386 8.10 -29.17 -12.55
N LEU A 387 6.95 -28.48 -12.64
CA LEU A 387 5.92 -28.43 -11.61
C LEU A 387 4.85 -29.53 -11.76
N ALA A 388 4.98 -30.44 -12.74
CA ALA A 388 4.00 -31.49 -12.98
C ALA A 388 3.88 -32.50 -11.82
N GLY A 389 4.92 -32.64 -10.98
CA GLY A 389 4.89 -33.50 -9.80
C GLY A 389 4.25 -32.88 -8.56
N GLU A 390 3.96 -31.58 -8.59
CA GLU A 390 3.45 -30.85 -7.43
C GLU A 390 1.99 -31.21 -7.13
N PRO A 391 1.57 -31.26 -5.86
CA PRO A 391 0.19 -31.61 -5.48
C PRO A 391 -0.83 -30.69 -6.12
N SER A 392 -0.59 -29.38 -6.09
CA SER A 392 -1.43 -28.37 -6.72
C SER A 392 -0.60 -27.15 -7.12
N VAL A 393 -0.85 -26.63 -8.33
CA VAL A 393 -0.16 -25.47 -8.91
C VAL A 393 -1.18 -24.54 -9.55
N SER A 394 -1.13 -23.26 -9.20
CA SER A 394 -2.00 -22.22 -9.74
C SER A 394 -1.26 -21.34 -10.74
N TYR A 395 -1.96 -20.90 -11.78
CA TYR A 395 -1.44 -20.01 -12.81
C TYR A 395 -2.40 -18.85 -13.02
N PHE A 396 -1.85 -17.65 -13.20
CA PHE A 396 -2.62 -16.49 -13.63
C PHE A 396 -2.55 -16.41 -15.15
N VAL A 397 -3.69 -16.54 -15.83
CA VAL A 397 -3.75 -16.59 -17.29
C VAL A 397 -4.50 -15.37 -17.81
N LYS A 398 -3.84 -14.54 -18.62
CA LYS A 398 -4.45 -13.33 -19.21
C LYS A 398 -4.42 -13.36 -20.74
N PRO A 399 -5.58 -13.35 -21.41
CA PRO A 399 -5.63 -13.12 -22.85
C PRO A 399 -5.22 -11.68 -23.17
N ARG A 400 -4.38 -11.46 -24.19
CA ARG A 400 -3.95 -10.12 -24.61
C ARG A 400 -4.89 -9.43 -25.60
N TYR A 401 -5.87 -10.14 -26.15
CA TYR A 401 -6.76 -9.62 -27.18
C TYR A 401 -8.02 -8.99 -26.57
N SER A 402 -8.33 -7.75 -26.95
CA SER A 402 -9.53 -7.03 -26.49
C SER A 402 -10.85 -7.65 -26.98
N SER A 403 -10.81 -8.49 -28.01
CA SER A 403 -11.95 -9.23 -28.55
C SER A 403 -12.18 -10.59 -27.88
N PHE A 404 -11.37 -10.99 -26.89
CA PHE A 404 -11.60 -12.24 -26.16
C PHE A 404 -12.93 -12.12 -25.39
N LEU A 405 -13.98 -12.73 -25.93
CA LEU A 405 -15.34 -12.53 -25.44
C LEU A 405 -15.49 -13.09 -24.03
N GLY A 406 -15.81 -12.20 -23.09
CA GLY A 406 -16.43 -12.57 -21.83
C GLY A 406 -15.55 -12.59 -20.58
N PHE A 407 -14.22 -12.57 -20.70
CA PHE A 407 -13.31 -12.63 -19.55
C PHE A 407 -12.08 -11.75 -19.71
N ASP A 408 -11.65 -11.16 -18.61
CA ASP A 408 -10.48 -10.29 -18.56
C ASP A 408 -9.22 -11.05 -18.11
N PHE A 409 -9.39 -12.05 -17.23
CA PHE A 409 -8.33 -12.98 -16.83
C PHE A 409 -8.90 -14.28 -16.22
N PHE A 410 -8.02 -15.25 -15.99
CA PHE A 410 -8.34 -16.54 -15.40
C PHE A 410 -7.33 -16.96 -14.33
N VAL A 411 -7.77 -17.82 -13.44
CA VAL A 411 -6.92 -18.62 -12.55
C VAL A 411 -7.12 -20.09 -12.90
N PHE A 412 -6.05 -20.73 -13.34
CA PHE A 412 -6.03 -22.17 -13.65
C PHE A 412 -5.34 -22.90 -12.52
N VAL A 413 -5.87 -24.03 -12.09
CA VAL A 413 -5.25 -24.93 -11.12
C VAL A 413 -4.99 -26.28 -11.75
N CYS A 414 -3.74 -26.72 -11.66
CA CYS A 414 -3.32 -28.05 -12.05
C CYS A 414 -2.99 -28.88 -10.80
N GLU A 415 -3.50 -30.09 -10.72
CA GLU A 415 -3.08 -31.08 -9.74
C GLU A 415 -2.25 -32.14 -10.45
N ARG A 416 -1.02 -32.37 -9.99
CA ARG A 416 -0.08 -33.32 -10.60
C ARG A 416 0.04 -33.13 -12.12
N GLY A 417 0.18 -31.87 -12.55
CA GLY A 417 0.34 -31.48 -13.95
C GLY A 417 -0.94 -31.53 -14.80
N ARG A 418 -2.06 -31.99 -14.26
CA ARG A 418 -3.34 -32.01 -14.96
C ARG A 418 -4.18 -30.81 -14.54
N LEU A 419 -4.69 -30.06 -15.51
CA LEU A 419 -5.66 -28.98 -15.26
C LEU A 419 -6.93 -29.56 -14.61
N THR A 420 -7.24 -29.17 -13.39
CA THR A 420 -8.42 -29.64 -12.63
C THR A 420 -9.46 -28.56 -12.42
N THR A 421 -9.05 -27.29 -12.32
CA THR A 421 -9.96 -26.19 -12.02
C THR A 421 -9.67 -24.95 -12.87
N ILE A 422 -10.72 -24.30 -13.36
CA ILE A 422 -10.64 -23.01 -14.07
C ILE A 422 -11.59 -22.02 -13.41
N TYR A 423 -11.06 -20.89 -12.95
CA TYR A 423 -11.82 -19.71 -12.54
C TYR A 423 -11.64 -18.62 -13.59
N GLY A 424 -12.71 -18.25 -14.27
CA GLY A 424 -12.71 -17.10 -15.18
C GLY A 424 -13.28 -15.86 -14.51
N PHE A 425 -12.60 -14.73 -14.67
CA PHE A 425 -12.96 -13.45 -14.08
C PHE A 425 -13.33 -12.42 -15.14
N GLN A 426 -14.46 -11.76 -14.90
CA GLN A 426 -14.90 -10.62 -15.70
C GLN A 426 -15.05 -9.40 -14.79
N CYS A 427 -14.33 -8.33 -15.12
CA CYS A 427 -14.25 -7.07 -14.42
C CYS A 427 -15.12 -6.05 -15.15
N LYS A 428 -16.17 -5.55 -14.50
CA LYS A 428 -17.06 -4.52 -15.07
C LYS A 428 -17.17 -3.32 -14.12
N GLU A 429 -17.00 -2.12 -14.69
CA GLU A 429 -17.11 -0.83 -13.99
C GLU A 429 -18.57 -0.36 -13.87
N GLY A 430 -19.43 -0.64 -14.85
CA GLY A 430 -20.83 -0.20 -14.89
C GLY A 430 -21.83 -1.08 -14.12
N PRO A 431 -23.07 -0.60 -13.95
CA PRO A 431 -24.15 -1.30 -13.22
C PRO A 431 -24.75 -2.49 -13.98
N THR A 432 -24.57 -2.55 -15.30
CA THR A 432 -25.05 -3.63 -16.15
C THR A 432 -24.11 -4.83 -16.07
N GLY A 433 -24.60 -5.93 -15.48
CA GLY A 433 -23.89 -7.20 -15.47
C GLY A 433 -23.72 -7.79 -16.89
N PRO A 434 -22.89 -8.84 -17.05
CA PRO A 434 -22.87 -9.57 -18.31
C PRO A 434 -24.28 -10.07 -18.65
N ASP A 435 -24.65 -9.96 -19.93
CA ASP A 435 -25.90 -10.53 -20.39
C ASP A 435 -25.90 -12.05 -20.12
N LYS A 436 -27.06 -12.60 -19.72
CA LYS A 436 -27.17 -14.03 -19.35
C LYS A 436 -26.72 -14.95 -20.49
N ASP A 437 -26.90 -14.51 -21.73
CA ASP A 437 -26.49 -15.26 -22.92
C ASP A 437 -24.97 -15.31 -23.09
N SER A 438 -24.25 -14.30 -22.63
CA SER A 438 -22.79 -14.21 -22.62
C SER A 438 -22.22 -15.16 -21.58
N VAL A 439 -22.81 -15.24 -20.38
CA VAL A 439 -22.42 -16.23 -19.37
C VAL A 439 -22.71 -17.66 -19.85
N GLY A 440 -23.87 -17.90 -20.46
CA GLY A 440 -24.21 -19.20 -21.04
C GLY A 440 -23.25 -19.62 -22.15
N ARG A 441 -22.90 -18.68 -23.05
CA ARG A 441 -21.89 -18.89 -24.11
C ARG A 441 -20.52 -19.20 -23.53
N ILE A 442 -20.10 -18.43 -22.54
CA ILE A 442 -18.86 -18.61 -21.79
C ILE A 442 -18.74 -20.04 -21.23
N LYS A 443 -19.74 -20.50 -20.46
CA LYS A 443 -19.68 -21.83 -19.83
C LYS A 443 -19.63 -22.93 -20.88
N ARG A 444 -20.45 -22.79 -21.92
CA ARG A 444 -20.45 -23.72 -23.05
C ARG A 444 -19.08 -23.78 -23.72
N SER A 445 -18.45 -22.64 -23.99
CA SER A 445 -17.11 -22.59 -24.59
C SER A 445 -16.02 -23.23 -23.72
N VAL A 446 -16.09 -23.10 -22.39
CA VAL A 446 -15.16 -23.80 -21.49
C VAL A 446 -15.44 -25.30 -21.47
N SER A 447 -16.70 -25.72 -21.34
CA SER A 447 -17.08 -27.13 -21.35
C SER A 447 -16.71 -27.82 -22.68
N GLU A 448 -16.96 -27.18 -23.82
CA GLU A 448 -16.58 -27.68 -25.15
C GLU A 448 -15.06 -27.79 -25.32
N ALA A 449 -14.31 -26.80 -24.81
CA ALA A 449 -12.86 -26.84 -24.84
C ALA A 449 -12.31 -28.05 -24.06
N LEU A 450 -12.83 -28.28 -22.85
CA LEU A 450 -12.43 -29.39 -21.99
C LEU A 450 -12.82 -30.76 -22.55
N ALA A 451 -14.04 -30.89 -23.08
CA ALA A 451 -14.49 -32.13 -23.73
C ALA A 451 -13.59 -32.49 -24.93
N SER A 452 -13.09 -31.49 -25.66
CA SER A 452 -12.19 -31.71 -26.80
C SER A 452 -10.75 -32.07 -26.44
N LEU A 453 -10.39 -32.02 -25.15
CA LEU A 453 -9.07 -32.37 -24.61
C LEU A 453 -9.07 -33.70 -23.84
N ALA A 454 -10.24 -34.33 -23.67
CA ALA A 454 -10.30 -35.67 -23.10
C ALA A 454 -9.58 -36.66 -24.03
N PRO A 455 -8.73 -37.56 -23.52
CA PRO A 455 -8.05 -38.54 -24.35
C PRO A 455 -9.11 -39.41 -25.05
N ASN A 456 -9.02 -39.51 -26.38
CA ASN A 456 -9.75 -40.52 -27.14
C ASN A 456 -9.28 -41.89 -26.64
N GLY A 457 -10.11 -42.56 -25.85
CA GLY A 457 -9.78 -43.86 -25.27
C GLY A 457 -9.73 -44.95 -26.34
N ASP A 458 -8.54 -45.19 -26.89
CA ASP A 458 -8.21 -46.40 -27.66
C ASP A 458 -6.84 -46.91 -27.19
N GLY A 459 -6.78 -47.46 -25.97
CA GLY A 459 -5.60 -48.10 -25.39
C GLY A 459 -5.99 -49.09 -24.30
N PRO A 460 -5.67 -50.40 -24.40
CA PRO A 460 -6.21 -51.41 -23.48
C PRO A 460 -5.64 -51.39 -22.06
N ASP A 461 -4.60 -50.60 -21.76
CA ASP A 461 -3.85 -50.69 -20.50
C ASP A 461 -3.65 -49.31 -19.83
N ALA A 462 -4.73 -48.56 -19.61
CA ALA A 462 -4.71 -47.38 -18.74
C ALA A 462 -5.22 -47.73 -17.34
N ASP A 463 -4.31 -47.71 -16.38
CA ASP A 463 -4.51 -47.90 -14.95
C ASP A 463 -5.67 -47.02 -14.43
N LYS A 464 -6.75 -47.67 -13.97
CA LYS A 464 -8.04 -47.05 -13.59
C LYS A 464 -8.02 -46.42 -12.18
N GLY A 465 -6.96 -45.69 -11.85
CA GLY A 465 -6.79 -45.10 -10.52
C GLY A 465 -7.31 -43.67 -10.36
N ASP A 466 -7.23 -42.81 -11.39
CA ASP A 466 -7.54 -41.37 -11.25
C ASP A 466 -8.02 -40.70 -12.55
N ALA A 467 -8.24 -41.51 -13.59
CA ALA A 467 -8.73 -41.07 -14.90
C ALA A 467 -10.25 -40.87 -14.88
N GLY A 468 -10.77 -39.84 -14.20
CA GLY A 468 -12.23 -39.66 -14.20
C GLY A 468 -12.84 -38.35 -13.72
N LYS A 469 -12.14 -37.48 -12.97
CA LYS A 469 -12.79 -36.25 -12.50
C LYS A 469 -12.88 -35.18 -13.60
N PRO A 470 -14.08 -34.72 -13.99
CA PRO A 470 -14.21 -33.64 -14.95
C PRO A 470 -13.56 -32.37 -14.38
N VAL A 471 -12.94 -31.57 -15.26
CA VAL A 471 -12.38 -30.27 -14.87
C VAL A 471 -13.52 -29.36 -14.40
N GLU A 472 -13.39 -28.81 -13.20
CA GLU A 472 -14.38 -27.93 -12.62
C GLU A 472 -14.21 -26.51 -13.16
N VAL A 473 -15.31 -25.90 -13.59
CA VAL A 473 -15.31 -24.57 -14.20
C VAL A 473 -16.19 -23.63 -13.41
N TYR A 474 -15.55 -22.57 -12.93
CA TYR A 474 -16.18 -21.51 -12.17
C TYR A 474 -16.08 -20.20 -12.95
N VAL A 475 -17.17 -19.45 -12.95
CA VAL A 475 -17.29 -18.16 -13.63
C VAL A 475 -17.64 -17.13 -12.59
N CYS A 476 -16.71 -16.22 -12.33
CA CYS A 476 -16.85 -15.16 -11.34
C CYS A 476 -16.99 -13.81 -12.06
N ALA A 477 -18.09 -13.11 -11.79
CA ALA A 477 -18.27 -11.75 -12.26
C ALA A 477 -17.87 -10.81 -11.12
N ILE A 478 -16.70 -10.16 -11.23
CA ILE A 478 -16.23 -9.18 -10.25
C ILE A 478 -16.85 -7.83 -10.63
N ARG A 479 -17.94 -7.47 -9.95
CA ARG A 479 -18.71 -6.24 -10.19
C ARG A 479 -18.36 -5.16 -9.19
N LEU A 480 -18.43 -3.90 -9.65
CA LEU A 480 -18.37 -2.72 -8.80
C LEU A 480 -19.77 -2.31 -8.26
N ARG A 481 -20.87 -2.60 -8.99
CA ARG A 481 -22.27 -2.31 -8.62
C ARG A 481 -23.25 -3.44 -8.98
N GLY A 482 -24.31 -3.61 -8.18
CA GLY A 482 -25.45 -4.51 -8.41
C GLY A 482 -25.85 -5.35 -7.20
N ASP A 483 -27.16 -5.63 -7.06
CA ASP A 483 -27.71 -6.50 -6.00
C ASP A 483 -27.13 -7.92 -6.09
N GLN A 484 -26.96 -8.55 -4.93
CA GLN A 484 -26.61 -9.97 -4.83
C GLN A 484 -27.69 -10.81 -5.49
N SER A 485 -27.47 -11.28 -6.71
CA SER A 485 -28.32 -12.32 -7.28
C SER A 485 -28.02 -13.64 -6.58
N GLN A 486 -29.03 -14.28 -5.97
CA GLN A 486 -28.96 -15.64 -5.40
C GLN A 486 -28.81 -16.74 -6.48
N ASP A 487 -28.19 -16.42 -7.61
CA ASP A 487 -28.04 -17.36 -8.71
C ASP A 487 -26.75 -18.16 -8.46
N LYS A 488 -26.88 -19.47 -8.15
CA LYS A 488 -25.75 -20.40 -7.91
C LYS A 488 -24.75 -20.46 -9.08
N VAL A 489 -25.12 -19.90 -10.22
CA VAL A 489 -24.44 -20.02 -11.52
C VAL A 489 -23.49 -18.86 -11.80
N VAL A 490 -23.71 -17.68 -11.20
CA VAL A 490 -22.86 -16.48 -11.32
C VAL A 490 -22.71 -15.86 -9.94
N GLY A 491 -21.57 -16.10 -9.29
CA GLY A 491 -21.25 -15.44 -8.03
C GLY A 491 -20.98 -13.96 -8.30
N VAL A 492 -21.84 -13.08 -7.79
CA VAL A 492 -21.52 -11.66 -7.60
C VAL A 492 -21.00 -11.53 -6.18
N PRO A 493 -19.69 -11.39 -5.98
CA PRO A 493 -19.13 -11.33 -4.65
C PRO A 493 -19.58 -10.08 -3.89
N SER A 494 -19.74 -10.23 -2.58
CA SER A 494 -19.91 -9.08 -1.71
C SER A 494 -18.62 -8.25 -1.68
N ARG A 495 -18.75 -6.93 -1.41
CA ARG A 495 -17.57 -6.06 -1.21
C ARG A 495 -16.67 -6.59 -0.09
N ALA A 496 -17.25 -7.10 0.98
CA ALA A 496 -16.49 -7.71 2.08
C ALA A 496 -15.63 -8.89 1.59
N SER A 497 -16.21 -9.78 0.79
CA SER A 497 -15.49 -10.93 0.21
C SER A 497 -14.36 -10.49 -0.74
N LEU A 498 -14.59 -9.46 -1.56
CA LEU A 498 -13.52 -8.93 -2.44
C LEU A 498 -12.41 -8.25 -1.65
N ARG A 499 -12.73 -7.52 -0.57
CA ARG A 499 -11.71 -6.91 0.31
C ARG A 499 -10.80 -7.97 0.90
N GLU A 500 -11.39 -9.08 1.36
CA GLU A 500 -10.65 -10.20 1.91
C GLU A 500 -9.77 -10.86 0.84
N VAL A 501 -10.30 -11.14 -0.35
CA VAL A 501 -9.53 -11.79 -1.42
C VAL A 501 -8.38 -10.90 -1.92
N PHE A 502 -8.63 -9.61 -2.20
CA PHE A 502 -7.64 -8.70 -2.78
C PHE A 502 -6.57 -8.24 -1.80
N GLY A 503 -6.81 -8.44 -0.50
CA GLY A 503 -5.88 -8.05 0.55
C GLY A 503 -6.07 -6.61 1.02
N VAL A 504 -5.60 -6.36 2.24
CA VAL A 504 -5.81 -5.11 2.99
C VAL A 504 -5.33 -3.89 2.21
N SER A 505 -4.15 -3.94 1.59
CA SER A 505 -3.58 -2.76 0.92
C SER A 505 -4.41 -2.30 -0.27
N VAL A 506 -4.78 -3.22 -1.17
CA VAL A 506 -5.59 -2.90 -2.35
C VAL A 506 -7.01 -2.50 -1.93
N ALA A 507 -7.59 -3.20 -0.97
CA ALA A 507 -8.93 -2.92 -0.46
C ALA A 507 -9.09 -1.52 0.16
N GLN A 508 -8.06 -1.04 0.88
CA GLN A 508 -8.08 0.25 1.57
C GLN A 508 -7.77 1.43 0.63
N THR A 509 -6.85 1.24 -0.32
CA THR A 509 -6.38 2.30 -1.23
C THR A 509 -7.21 2.43 -2.49
N CYS A 510 -7.83 1.34 -2.95
CA CYS A 510 -8.69 1.29 -4.12
C CYS A 510 -10.12 0.85 -3.73
N PRO A 511 -10.82 1.60 -2.86
CA PRO A 511 -12.16 1.24 -2.46
C PRO A 511 -13.10 1.23 -3.68
N PHE A 512 -14.01 0.25 -3.71
CA PHE A 512 -14.92 -0.01 -4.82
C PHE A 512 -15.70 1.24 -5.24
N GLU A 513 -16.08 2.07 -4.28
CA GLU A 513 -16.82 3.31 -4.50
C GLU A 513 -16.06 4.28 -5.43
N TRP A 514 -14.73 4.36 -5.27
CA TRP A 514 -13.85 5.25 -6.02
C TRP A 514 -13.54 4.75 -7.42
N VAL A 515 -13.33 3.44 -7.57
CA VAL A 515 -13.04 2.87 -8.90
C VAL A 515 -14.32 2.79 -9.78
N SER A 516 -15.49 3.11 -9.20
CA SER A 516 -16.82 3.00 -9.82
C SER A 516 -17.56 4.31 -10.09
N GLU A 517 -16.90 5.46 -9.98
CA GLU A 517 -17.58 6.76 -10.11
C GLU A 517 -18.37 6.87 -11.42
N GLU A 518 -19.67 7.16 -11.27
CA GLU A 518 -20.54 7.65 -12.33
C GLU A 518 -20.28 9.15 -12.48
N GLU A 519 -20.37 9.66 -13.71
CA GLU A 519 -20.87 11.02 -13.87
C GLU A 519 -22.30 11.01 -13.32
N GLU A 520 -22.58 11.73 -12.24
CA GLU A 520 -23.95 12.14 -11.93
C GLU A 520 -24.44 12.98 -13.11
N GLY A 521 -24.97 12.31 -14.12
CA GLY A 521 -25.70 12.93 -15.21
C GLY A 521 -27.05 13.35 -14.68
N ASP A 522 -27.26 14.67 -14.61
CA ASP A 522 -28.52 15.41 -14.55
C ASP A 522 -29.79 14.57 -14.86
N ASP A 523 -30.36 13.92 -13.84
CA ASP A 523 -31.80 13.63 -13.80
C ASP A 523 -32.51 14.85 -13.18
N ALA A 524 -32.50 15.95 -13.93
CA ALA A 524 -33.34 17.11 -13.68
C ALA A 524 -33.98 17.55 -15.00
N GLY A 525 -35.21 17.12 -15.25
CA GLY A 525 -36.03 17.73 -16.30
C GLY A 525 -37.08 16.86 -16.98
N GLY A 526 -37.78 16.01 -16.23
CA GLY A 526 -38.98 15.33 -16.71
C GLY A 526 -40.25 15.79 -15.97
N GLU A 527 -40.75 16.97 -16.31
CA GLU A 527 -42.16 17.42 -16.12
C GLU A 527 -42.41 18.45 -17.25
N GLY A 528 -43.45 18.45 -18.08
CA GLY A 528 -44.62 17.63 -18.28
C GLY A 528 -45.38 18.18 -19.50
N THR A 529 -46.16 17.33 -20.16
CA THR A 529 -47.31 17.65 -21.05
C THR A 529 -48.25 18.66 -20.36
N GLU A 530 -49.03 19.54 -20.98
CA GLU A 530 -49.55 19.73 -22.34
C GLU A 530 -50.17 21.16 -22.39
N ALA A 531 -50.86 21.49 -23.48
CA ALA A 531 -51.82 22.59 -23.55
C ALA A 531 -52.94 22.51 -22.50
#